data_AF-M3I0V0-F1
#
_entry.id   AF-M3I0V0-F1
#
_cell.length_a   1.000
_cell.length_b   1.000
_cell.length_c   1.000
_cell.angle_alpha   90.00
_cell.angle_beta   90.00
_cell.angle_gamma   90.00
#
_symmetry.space_group_name_H-M   'P 1'
#
loop_
_entity.id
_entity.type
_entity.pdbx_description
1 polymer ?
#
loop_
_entity_poly.entity_id
_entity_poly.type
_entity_poly.pdbx_seq_one_letter_code
_entity_poly.pdbx_strand_id
1 'polypeptide(L)'
;MMIGFLTASYLLPKELKRRKLEPEHSDWLLLLGILGTLVGAKIFFVFEIWDQIFVETPGFDGKYIYPLTHWYGFPGRMSLWDNLFSGSGLVFYGGFLFGILFITLYMKYFQLDIASYLDAAVPSMAIGYAIGRLGCWVSGDGCYGFATNVEIPLLVFNYHGAHPSGVPVWNTPLIESIISFLFFFIFSFGREIKTLKSFPLEPNIWSYTVLQDCLWNF
;
A
#
# COMPACT_ATOMS: atom_id res chain seq x y z
N MET A 1 -0.72 -1.92 -12.53
CA MET A 1 0.24 -1.24 -11.63
C MET A 1 1.01 -0.10 -12.28
N MET A 2 1.72 -0.30 -13.41
CA MET A 2 2.50 0.78 -14.07
C MET A 2 1.68 2.06 -14.33
N ILE A 3 0.46 1.93 -14.84
CA ILE A 3 -0.44 3.07 -15.08
C ILE A 3 -0.74 3.84 -13.79
N GLY A 4 -0.97 3.14 -12.67
CA GLY A 4 -1.21 3.76 -11.37
C GLY A 4 0.00 4.53 -10.88
N PHE A 5 1.20 3.98 -11.04
CA PHE A 5 2.44 4.66 -10.70
C PHE A 5 2.66 5.92 -11.55
N LEU A 6 2.53 5.84 -12.87
CA LEU A 6 2.69 6.99 -13.76
C LEU A 6 1.67 8.09 -13.46
N THR A 7 0.43 7.69 -13.13
CA THR A 7 -0.62 8.63 -12.75
C THR A 7 -0.29 9.34 -11.44
N ALA A 8 0.16 8.60 -10.43
CA ALA A 8 0.61 9.18 -9.15
C ALA A 8 1.84 10.09 -9.33
N SER A 9 2.79 9.69 -10.17
CA SER A 9 3.99 10.47 -10.50
C SER A 9 3.66 11.78 -11.21
N TYR A 10 2.66 11.78 -12.08
CA TYR A 10 2.18 12.99 -12.73
C TYR A 10 1.37 13.91 -11.81
N LEU A 11 0.57 13.32 -10.90
CA LEU A 11 -0.38 14.06 -10.08
C LEU A 11 0.26 14.66 -8.82
N LEU A 12 1.15 13.92 -8.14
CA LEU A 12 1.79 14.35 -6.90
C LEU A 12 2.48 15.74 -7.01
N PRO A 13 3.36 16.01 -7.99
CA PRO A 13 3.99 17.33 -8.10
C PRO A 13 2.98 18.45 -8.36
N LYS A 14 1.87 18.16 -9.05
CA LYS A 14 0.79 19.14 -9.27
C LYS A 14 0.05 19.47 -7.98
N GLU A 15 -0.25 18.47 -7.17
CA GLU A 15 -0.90 18.65 -5.88
C GLU A 15 0.02 19.36 -4.87
N LEU A 16 1.33 19.06 -4.87
CA LEU A 16 2.31 19.82 -4.08
C LEU A 16 2.33 21.30 -4.49
N LYS A 17 2.42 21.59 -5.79
CA LYS A 17 2.40 22.97 -6.30
C LYS A 17 1.10 23.70 -5.95
N ARG A 18 -0.04 23.01 -6.06
CA ARG A 18 -1.36 23.56 -5.68
C ARG A 18 -1.43 23.93 -4.20
N ARG A 19 -0.81 23.13 -3.33
CA ARG A 19 -0.78 23.34 -1.87
C ARG A 19 0.38 24.24 -1.42
N LYS A 20 1.08 24.89 -2.36
CA LYS A 20 2.24 25.77 -2.11
C LYS A 20 3.40 25.05 -1.40
N LEU A 21 3.57 23.76 -1.65
CA LEU A 21 4.70 22.95 -1.21
C LEU A 21 5.74 22.86 -2.31
N GLU A 22 6.98 22.54 -1.95
CA GLU A 22 8.09 22.42 -2.89
C GLU A 22 7.96 21.11 -3.70
N PRO A 23 7.74 21.18 -5.03
CA PRO A 23 7.51 20.01 -5.86
C PRO A 23 8.79 19.24 -6.17
N GLU A 24 9.98 19.82 -5.96
CA GLU A 24 11.28 19.19 -6.23
C GLU A 24 11.47 17.88 -5.45
N HIS A 25 10.82 17.77 -4.29
CA HIS A 25 10.87 16.56 -3.46
C HIS A 25 9.97 15.42 -3.96
N SER A 26 9.06 15.64 -4.92
CA SER A 26 8.09 14.61 -5.36
C SER A 26 8.77 13.34 -5.85
N ASP A 27 9.82 13.49 -6.65
CA ASP A 27 10.46 12.37 -7.34
C ASP A 27 11.20 11.49 -6.34
N TRP A 28 11.87 12.12 -5.35
CA TRP A 28 12.49 11.40 -4.24
C TRP A 28 11.48 10.67 -3.37
N LEU A 29 10.34 11.29 -3.05
CA LEU A 29 9.29 10.65 -2.28
C LEU A 29 8.73 9.41 -2.99
N LEU A 30 8.52 9.50 -4.31
CA LEU A 30 8.06 8.38 -5.13
C LEU A 30 9.10 7.26 -5.23
N LEU A 31 10.35 7.62 -5.53
CA LEU A 31 11.45 6.64 -5.68
C LEU A 31 11.73 5.91 -4.37
N LEU A 32 11.85 6.65 -3.27
CA LEU A 32 12.07 6.05 -1.95
C LEU A 32 10.86 5.25 -1.48
N GLY A 33 9.64 5.67 -1.83
CA GLY A 33 8.43 4.91 -1.59
C GLY A 33 8.45 3.54 -2.27
N ILE A 34 8.81 3.50 -3.57
CA ILE A 34 8.94 2.23 -4.32
C ILE A 34 10.05 1.36 -3.73
N LEU A 35 11.25 1.94 -3.55
CA LEU A 35 12.40 1.19 -3.06
C LEU A 35 12.13 0.63 -1.66
N GLY A 36 11.61 1.45 -0.74
CA GLY A 36 11.21 1.02 0.59
C GLY A 36 10.14 -0.07 0.55
N THR A 37 9.14 0.07 -0.32
CA THR A 37 8.08 -0.94 -0.45
C THR A 37 8.61 -2.28 -0.96
N LEU A 38 9.45 -2.28 -2.00
CA LEU A 38 10.01 -3.52 -2.56
C LEU A 38 10.97 -4.20 -1.59
N VAL A 39 11.88 -3.43 -0.98
CA VAL A 39 12.85 -3.95 0.00
C VAL A 39 12.12 -4.50 1.22
N GLY A 40 11.17 -3.75 1.79
CA GLY A 40 10.41 -4.18 2.96
C GLY A 40 9.54 -5.40 2.69
N ALA A 41 8.88 -5.46 1.54
CA ALA A 41 8.03 -6.60 1.18
C ALA A 41 8.82 -7.90 1.07
N LYS A 42 10.04 -7.84 0.52
CA LYS A 42 10.94 -9.00 0.40
C LYS A 42 11.55 -9.41 1.74
N ILE A 43 12.00 -8.45 2.55
CA ILE A 43 12.53 -8.73 3.88
C ILE A 43 11.48 -9.44 4.75
N PHE A 44 10.25 -8.93 4.77
CA PHE A 44 9.17 -9.56 5.53
C PHE A 44 8.75 -10.91 4.95
N PHE A 45 8.79 -11.08 3.63
CA PHE A 45 8.56 -12.39 3.03
C PHE A 45 9.56 -13.42 3.55
N VAL A 46 10.86 -13.10 3.60
CA VAL A 46 11.88 -13.98 4.18
C VAL A 46 11.60 -14.29 5.65
N PHE A 47 11.11 -13.33 6.43
CA PHE A 47 10.69 -13.58 7.81
C PHE A 47 9.48 -14.53 7.90
N GLU A 48 8.54 -14.47 6.96
CA GLU A 48 7.38 -15.36 6.93
C GLU A 48 7.78 -16.80 6.59
N ILE A 49 8.73 -16.99 5.67
CA ILE A 49 9.26 -18.31 5.30
C ILE A 49 10.49 -18.73 6.13
N TRP A 50 10.78 -18.02 7.23
CA TRP A 50 12.00 -18.24 8.04
C TRP A 50 12.14 -19.68 8.51
N ASP A 51 11.06 -20.23 9.06
CA ASP A 51 11.02 -21.61 9.58
C ASP A 51 11.05 -22.66 8.47
N GLN A 52 10.77 -22.28 7.22
CA GLN A 52 10.82 -23.17 6.06
C GLN A 52 12.22 -23.20 5.42
N ILE A 53 12.96 -22.08 5.50
CA ILE A 53 14.33 -21.96 5.02
C ILE A 53 15.33 -22.59 6.01
N PHE A 54 15.22 -22.22 7.29
CA PHE A 54 16.22 -22.57 8.31
C PHE A 54 15.80 -23.82 9.08
N VAL A 55 15.86 -24.97 8.42
CA VAL A 55 15.50 -26.27 8.99
C VAL A 55 16.73 -27.14 9.19
N GLU A 56 16.73 -27.91 10.28
CA GLU A 56 17.73 -28.97 10.50
C GLU A 56 17.48 -30.11 9.50
N THR A 57 18.41 -30.28 8.56
CA THR A 57 18.30 -31.28 7.51
C THR A 57 19.36 -32.37 7.73
N PRO A 58 18.95 -33.64 7.91
CA PRO A 58 19.90 -34.74 8.05
C PRO A 58 20.84 -34.82 6.83
N GLY A 59 22.15 -34.87 7.07
CA GLY A 59 23.15 -34.97 6.00
C GLY A 59 23.74 -33.64 5.51
N PHE A 60 23.33 -32.50 6.09
CA PHE A 60 23.94 -31.20 5.82
C PHE A 60 24.29 -30.49 7.12
N ASP A 61 25.55 -30.12 7.29
CA ASP A 61 26.01 -29.38 8.46
C ASP A 61 25.73 -27.88 8.31
N GLY A 62 24.96 -27.35 9.26
CA GLY A 62 24.71 -25.91 9.41
C GLY A 62 23.32 -25.47 8.96
N LYS A 63 22.39 -25.45 9.93
CA LYS A 63 21.02 -24.92 9.79
C LYS A 63 20.96 -23.53 9.13
N TYR A 64 21.88 -22.63 9.49
CA TYR A 64 21.93 -21.25 8.98
C TYR A 64 22.95 -21.06 7.86
N ILE A 65 24.10 -21.74 7.95
CA ILE A 65 25.23 -21.53 7.04
C ILE A 65 24.88 -22.03 5.63
N TYR A 66 24.19 -23.16 5.53
CA TYR A 66 23.93 -23.80 4.24
C TYR A 66 22.97 -22.96 3.35
N PRO A 67 21.80 -22.48 3.85
CA PRO A 67 20.94 -21.60 3.05
C PRO A 67 21.55 -20.23 2.71
N LEU A 68 22.47 -19.73 3.54
CA LEU A 68 23.14 -18.44 3.30
C LEU A 68 24.23 -18.54 2.22
N THR A 69 24.90 -19.69 2.11
CA THR A 69 26.03 -19.87 1.19
C THR A 69 25.61 -20.45 -0.17
N HIS A 70 24.48 -21.16 -0.24
CA HIS A 70 24.01 -21.82 -1.45
C HIS A 70 22.77 -21.15 -2.01
N TRP A 71 22.84 -20.73 -3.28
CA TRP A 71 21.75 -20.02 -3.97
C TRP A 71 20.43 -20.81 -3.98
N TYR A 72 20.52 -22.10 -4.28
CA TYR A 72 19.37 -23.01 -4.37
C TYR A 72 19.01 -23.69 -3.04
N GLY A 73 19.71 -23.36 -1.94
CA GLY A 73 19.43 -23.91 -0.61
C GLY A 73 19.43 -25.43 -0.57
N PHE A 74 18.60 -26.01 0.31
CA PHE A 74 18.44 -27.45 0.42
C PHE A 74 17.57 -28.00 -0.72
N PRO A 75 17.93 -29.16 -1.32
CA PRO A 75 17.14 -29.77 -2.39
C PRO A 75 15.72 -30.11 -1.91
N GLY A 76 14.72 -29.70 -2.69
CA GLY A 76 13.30 -29.93 -2.38
C GLY A 76 12.71 -29.00 -1.31
N ARG A 77 13.44 -27.95 -0.89
CA ARG A 77 12.95 -26.93 0.05
C ARG A 77 13.05 -25.53 -0.55
N MET A 78 12.40 -24.57 0.12
CA MET A 78 12.48 -23.16 -0.24
C MET A 78 13.89 -22.63 0.06
N SER A 79 14.53 -21.98 -0.90
CA SER A 79 15.86 -21.39 -0.71
C SER A 79 15.77 -19.90 -0.40
N LEU A 80 16.76 -19.37 0.32
CA LEU A 80 16.78 -17.96 0.69
C LEU A 80 16.92 -17.04 -0.53
N TRP A 81 17.97 -17.25 -1.33
CA TRP A 81 18.35 -16.33 -2.40
C TRP A 81 17.41 -16.39 -3.60
N ASP A 82 16.94 -17.59 -3.97
CA ASP A 82 15.97 -17.73 -5.05
C ASP A 82 14.66 -17.02 -4.70
N ASN A 83 14.15 -17.19 -3.48
CA ASN A 83 12.93 -16.51 -3.03
C ASN A 83 13.11 -14.99 -2.85
N LEU A 84 14.31 -14.54 -2.46
CA LEU A 84 14.59 -13.11 -2.32
C LEU A 84 14.61 -12.41 -3.68
N PHE A 85 15.18 -13.03 -4.71
CA PHE A 85 15.30 -12.46 -6.06
C PHE A 85 14.24 -12.94 -7.06
N SER A 86 13.34 -13.83 -6.66
CA SER A 86 12.22 -14.24 -7.50
C SER A 86 11.21 -13.10 -7.70
N GLY A 87 10.44 -13.17 -8.78
CA GLY A 87 9.33 -12.24 -9.03
C GLY A 87 8.09 -12.46 -8.13
N SER A 88 8.09 -13.47 -7.27
CA SER A 88 6.96 -13.85 -6.40
C SER A 88 7.29 -13.66 -4.91
N GLY A 89 6.28 -13.75 -4.03
CA GLY A 89 6.51 -13.62 -2.59
C GLY A 89 6.76 -12.19 -2.15
N LEU A 90 5.69 -11.40 -2.08
CA LEU A 90 5.74 -10.01 -1.61
C LEU A 90 4.74 -9.85 -0.47
N VAL A 91 5.23 -9.47 0.71
CA VAL A 91 4.38 -9.24 1.88
C VAL A 91 4.00 -7.77 1.96
N PHE A 92 2.69 -7.50 1.89
CA PHE A 92 2.15 -6.14 1.92
C PHE A 92 2.59 -5.35 3.16
N TYR A 93 2.50 -5.96 4.35
CA TYR A 93 2.82 -5.30 5.62
C TYR A 93 4.27 -4.80 5.68
N GLY A 94 5.22 -5.61 5.20
CA GLY A 94 6.63 -5.23 5.16
C GLY A 94 6.88 -4.07 4.20
N GLY A 95 6.25 -4.10 3.03
CA GLY A 95 6.36 -3.02 2.06
C GLY A 95 5.75 -1.72 2.56
N PHE A 96 4.56 -1.77 3.17
CA PHE A 96 3.90 -0.60 3.74
C PHE A 96 4.76 0.05 4.85
N LEU A 97 5.30 -0.75 5.76
CA LEU A 97 6.13 -0.26 6.87
C LEU A 97 7.40 0.44 6.37
N PHE A 98 8.17 -0.21 5.50
CA PHE A 98 9.42 0.36 4.99
C PHE A 98 9.18 1.52 4.02
N GLY A 99 8.10 1.49 3.23
CA GLY A 99 7.70 2.60 2.37
C GLY A 99 7.44 3.87 3.19
N ILE A 100 6.63 3.79 4.25
CA ILE A 100 6.39 4.93 5.16
C ILE A 100 7.67 5.34 5.88
N LEU A 101 8.47 4.38 6.35
CA LEU A 101 9.72 4.65 7.05
C LEU A 101 10.68 5.48 6.19
N PHE A 102 10.96 5.07 4.96
CA PHE A 102 11.90 5.73 4.07
C PHE A 102 11.42 7.14 3.68
N ILE A 103 10.14 7.29 3.35
CA ILE A 103 9.52 8.59 3.06
C ILE A 103 9.62 9.51 4.28
N THR A 104 9.32 9.01 5.47
CA THR A 104 9.37 9.79 6.72
C THR A 104 10.79 10.21 7.08
N LEU A 105 11.77 9.31 6.94
CA LEU A 105 13.19 9.62 7.17
C LEU A 105 13.70 10.70 6.22
N TYR A 106 13.33 10.62 4.94
CA TYR A 106 13.67 11.64 3.95
C TYR A 106 13.06 13.00 4.31
N MET A 107 11.76 13.06 4.60
CA MET A 107 11.09 14.32 4.98
C MET A 107 11.70 14.91 6.26
N LYS A 108 12.06 14.09 7.25
CA LYS A 108 12.74 14.57 8.46
C LYS A 108 14.14 15.12 8.17
N TYR A 109 14.89 14.48 7.29
CA TYR A 109 16.24 14.92 6.92
C TYR A 109 16.21 16.30 6.23
N PHE A 110 15.22 16.53 5.36
CA PHE A 110 15.02 17.82 4.66
C PHE A 110 14.12 18.81 5.44
N GLN A 111 13.76 18.51 6.70
CA GLN A 111 12.92 19.36 7.56
C GLN A 111 11.56 19.75 6.93
N LEU A 112 10.97 18.85 6.15
CA LEU A 112 9.68 19.06 5.49
C LEU A 112 8.51 18.85 6.47
N ASP A 113 7.42 19.57 6.27
CA ASP A 113 6.17 19.40 7.01
C ASP A 113 5.46 18.10 6.58
N ILE A 114 5.78 17.01 7.28
CA ILE A 114 5.31 15.64 7.01
C ILE A 114 3.79 15.61 6.81
N ALA A 115 3.02 16.26 7.68
CA ALA A 115 1.56 16.24 7.61
C ALA A 115 1.04 16.87 6.30
N SER A 116 1.62 18.01 5.89
CA SER A 116 1.22 18.68 4.66
C SER A 116 1.59 17.89 3.41
N TYR A 117 2.76 17.25 3.37
CA TYR A 117 3.18 16.40 2.25
C TYR A 117 2.35 15.12 2.16
N LEU A 118 2.02 14.49 3.29
CA LEU A 118 1.13 13.32 3.32
C LEU A 118 -0.30 13.70 2.90
N ASP A 119 -0.85 14.81 3.38
CA ASP A 119 -2.16 15.33 2.95
C ASP A 119 -2.19 15.60 1.43
N ALA A 120 -1.08 16.08 0.86
CA ALA A 120 -0.94 16.29 -0.58
C ALA A 120 -0.84 14.98 -1.38
N ALA A 121 -0.36 13.91 -0.76
CA ALA A 121 -0.23 12.60 -1.40
C ALA A 121 -1.55 11.80 -1.43
N VAL A 122 -2.53 12.12 -0.59
CA VAL A 122 -3.81 11.39 -0.48
C VAL A 122 -4.52 11.20 -1.83
N PRO A 123 -4.70 12.24 -2.69
CA PRO A 123 -5.33 12.05 -4.00
C PRO A 123 -4.56 11.06 -4.89
N SER A 124 -3.22 11.16 -4.91
CA SER A 124 -2.34 10.27 -5.67
C SER A 124 -2.40 8.82 -5.16
N MET A 125 -2.51 8.62 -3.85
CA MET A 125 -2.70 7.30 -3.26
C MET A 125 -4.07 6.70 -3.61
N ALA A 126 -5.14 7.50 -3.55
CA ALA A 126 -6.50 7.05 -3.85
C ALA A 126 -6.64 6.57 -5.31
N ILE A 127 -6.10 7.32 -6.27
CA ILE A 127 -6.12 6.91 -7.69
C ILE A 127 -5.22 5.70 -7.95
N GLY A 128 -4.06 5.63 -7.30
CA GLY A 128 -3.16 4.48 -7.39
C GLY A 128 -3.83 3.19 -6.89
N TYR A 129 -4.54 3.27 -5.76
CA TYR A 129 -5.29 2.16 -5.20
C TYR A 129 -6.47 1.74 -6.09
N ALA A 130 -7.22 2.72 -6.62
CA ALA A 130 -8.33 2.44 -7.55
C ALA A 130 -7.86 1.66 -8.79
N ILE A 131 -6.76 2.09 -9.40
CA ILE A 131 -6.17 1.39 -10.56
C ILE A 131 -5.61 0.02 -10.16
N GLY A 132 -5.05 -0.11 -8.95
CA GLY A 132 -4.58 -1.38 -8.41
C GLY A 132 -5.69 -2.41 -8.30
N ARG A 133 -6.84 -2.02 -7.72
CA ARG A 133 -8.00 -2.90 -7.56
C ARG A 133 -8.69 -3.28 -8.87
N LEU A 134 -8.68 -2.39 -9.87
CA LEU A 134 -9.07 -2.78 -11.23
C LEU A 134 -8.16 -3.87 -11.81
N GLY A 135 -6.87 -3.88 -11.45
CA GLY A 135 -5.94 -4.96 -11.80
C GLY A 135 -6.36 -6.31 -11.20
N CYS A 136 -6.78 -6.34 -9.93
CA CYS A 136 -7.33 -7.54 -9.28
C CYS A 136 -8.60 -8.04 -10.00
N TRP A 137 -9.48 -7.10 -10.39
CA TRP A 137 -10.71 -7.45 -11.12
C TRP A 137 -10.40 -8.14 -12.47
N VAL A 138 -9.47 -7.58 -13.25
CA VAL A 138 -9.13 -8.10 -14.59
C VAL A 138 -8.31 -9.39 -14.51
N SER A 139 -7.43 -9.53 -13.52
CA SER A 139 -6.60 -10.74 -13.34
C SER A 139 -7.37 -11.92 -12.77
N GLY A 140 -8.45 -11.67 -12.03
CA GLY A 140 -9.21 -12.74 -11.36
C GLY A 140 -8.35 -13.47 -10.32
N ASP A 141 -7.55 -12.71 -9.57
CA ASP A 141 -6.57 -13.18 -8.59
C ASP A 141 -7.18 -13.73 -7.28
N GLY A 142 -8.52 -13.74 -7.18
CA GLY A 142 -9.22 -14.27 -6.03
C GLY A 142 -9.57 -13.25 -4.96
N CYS A 143 -9.31 -11.95 -5.17
CA CYS A 143 -9.66 -10.88 -4.23
C CYS A 143 -11.16 -10.53 -4.19
N TYR A 144 -12.06 -11.52 -4.24
CA TYR A 144 -13.50 -11.34 -4.18
C TYR A 144 -14.05 -11.38 -2.76
N GLY A 145 -15.28 -10.89 -2.58
CA GLY A 145 -15.96 -10.89 -1.30
C GLY A 145 -16.64 -12.22 -1.00
N PHE A 146 -17.46 -12.21 0.05
CA PHE A 146 -18.20 -13.40 0.48
C PHE A 146 -19.21 -13.87 -0.58
N ALA A 147 -19.53 -15.16 -0.54
CA ALA A 147 -20.56 -15.74 -1.40
C ALA A 147 -21.93 -15.11 -1.11
N THR A 148 -22.70 -14.87 -2.17
CA THR A 148 -24.02 -14.23 -2.08
C THR A 148 -24.98 -14.86 -3.06
N ASN A 149 -26.27 -14.89 -2.68
CA ASN A 149 -27.35 -15.36 -3.53
C ASN A 149 -28.06 -14.19 -4.25
N VAL A 150 -27.57 -12.97 -4.07
CA VAL A 150 -28.14 -11.77 -4.68
C VAL A 150 -27.54 -11.59 -6.06
N GLU A 151 -28.36 -11.47 -7.09
CA GLU A 151 -27.92 -11.25 -8.47
C GLU A 151 -28.04 -9.77 -8.84
N ILE A 152 -27.06 -8.97 -8.43
CA ILE A 152 -26.91 -7.60 -8.92
C ILE A 152 -25.91 -7.60 -10.07
N PRO A 153 -26.32 -7.20 -11.30
CA PRO A 153 -25.39 -7.06 -12.41
C PRO A 153 -24.21 -6.16 -12.03
N LEU A 154 -23.01 -6.49 -12.49
CA LEU A 154 -21.75 -5.78 -12.21
C LEU A 154 -21.15 -6.01 -10.81
N LEU A 155 -21.98 -6.06 -9.78
CA LEU A 155 -21.53 -6.16 -8.38
C LEU A 155 -21.43 -7.60 -7.87
N VAL A 156 -22.09 -8.56 -8.52
CA VAL A 156 -22.00 -9.98 -8.21
C VAL A 156 -21.70 -10.76 -9.47
N PHE A 157 -20.65 -11.57 -9.45
CA PHE A 157 -20.28 -12.44 -10.55
C PHE A 157 -19.61 -13.72 -10.07
N ASN A 158 -19.63 -14.73 -10.93
CA ASN A 158 -18.82 -15.92 -10.78
C ASN A 158 -17.47 -15.70 -11.48
N TYR A 159 -16.39 -15.66 -10.70
CA TYR A 159 -15.03 -15.52 -11.23
C TYR A 159 -14.58 -16.82 -11.89
N HIS A 160 -14.12 -16.72 -13.13
CA HIS A 160 -13.56 -17.82 -13.92
C HIS A 160 -12.05 -17.67 -14.15
N GLY A 161 -11.36 -16.89 -13.29
CA GLY A 161 -9.94 -16.53 -13.42
C GLY A 161 -8.99 -17.56 -12.83
N ALA A 162 -7.81 -17.10 -12.40
CA ALA A 162 -6.76 -17.94 -11.81
C ALA A 162 -7.24 -18.69 -10.55
N HIS A 163 -8.13 -18.06 -9.77
CA HIS A 163 -8.81 -18.68 -8.64
C HIS A 163 -10.33 -18.62 -8.86
N PRO A 164 -10.92 -19.66 -9.49
CA PRO A 164 -12.36 -19.67 -9.77
C PRO A 164 -13.17 -19.74 -8.48
N SER A 165 -14.24 -18.96 -8.42
CA SER A 165 -15.10 -18.90 -7.23
C SER A 165 -16.05 -20.11 -7.15
N GLY A 166 -16.55 -20.58 -8.30
CA GLY A 166 -17.54 -21.66 -8.38
C GLY A 166 -18.93 -21.27 -7.88
N VAL A 167 -19.04 -20.20 -7.08
CA VAL A 167 -20.28 -19.61 -6.57
C VAL A 167 -20.34 -18.11 -6.88
N PRO A 168 -21.53 -17.49 -6.89
CA PRO A 168 -21.64 -16.04 -7.05
C PRO A 168 -21.05 -15.33 -5.83
N VAL A 169 -20.12 -14.40 -6.07
CA VAL A 169 -19.42 -13.64 -5.03
C VAL A 169 -19.51 -12.14 -5.30
N TRP A 170 -19.40 -11.36 -4.24
CA TRP A 170 -19.30 -9.90 -4.36
C TRP A 170 -18.03 -9.51 -5.12
N ASN A 171 -18.19 -8.63 -6.10
CA ASN A 171 -17.10 -8.01 -6.84
C ASN A 171 -16.45 -6.89 -6.02
N THR A 172 -15.83 -7.26 -4.90
CA THR A 172 -15.12 -6.33 -4.01
C THR A 172 -14.04 -5.51 -4.71
N PRO A 173 -13.23 -6.04 -5.67
CA PRO A 173 -12.25 -5.23 -6.37
C PRO A 173 -12.90 -4.07 -7.14
N LEU A 174 -14.04 -4.31 -7.80
CA LEU A 174 -14.75 -3.26 -8.52
C LEU A 174 -15.35 -2.23 -7.55
N ILE A 175 -16.01 -2.68 -6.48
CA ILE A 175 -16.60 -1.80 -5.46
C ILE A 175 -15.53 -0.90 -4.85
N GLU A 176 -14.41 -1.47 -4.42
CA GLU A 176 -13.30 -0.72 -3.84
C GLU A 176 -12.67 0.26 -4.85
N SER A 177 -12.58 -0.13 -6.12
CA SER A 177 -12.11 0.76 -7.18
C SER A 177 -13.02 1.98 -7.33
N ILE A 178 -14.34 1.77 -7.39
CA ILE A 178 -15.34 2.85 -7.50
C ILE A 178 -15.24 3.80 -6.31
N ILE A 179 -15.23 3.27 -5.09
CA ILE A 179 -15.10 4.08 -3.86
C ILE A 179 -13.79 4.88 -3.87
N SER A 180 -12.70 4.28 -4.33
CA SER A 180 -11.38 4.94 -4.37
C SER A 180 -11.30 6.03 -5.43
N PHE A 181 -11.97 5.84 -6.58
CA PHE A 181 -12.15 6.93 -7.54
C PHE A 181 -12.98 8.08 -6.94
N LEU A 182 -14.06 7.77 -6.22
CA LEU A 182 -14.85 8.78 -5.52
C LEU A 182 -14.00 9.56 -4.51
N PHE A 183 -13.17 8.89 -3.70
CA PHE A 183 -12.23 9.57 -2.81
C PHE A 183 -11.23 10.44 -3.57
N PHE A 184 -10.68 9.95 -4.68
CA PHE A 184 -9.81 10.76 -5.54
C PHE A 184 -10.52 12.05 -6.00
N PHE A 185 -11.77 11.97 -6.46
CA PHE A 185 -12.54 13.15 -6.86
C PHE A 185 -12.84 14.08 -5.68
N ILE A 186 -13.20 13.53 -4.52
CA ILE A 186 -13.47 14.30 -3.30
C ILE A 186 -12.21 15.04 -2.85
N PHE A 187 -11.05 14.38 -2.79
CA PHE A 187 -9.82 15.03 -2.32
C PHE A 187 -9.15 15.91 -3.37
N SER A 188 -9.36 15.64 -4.66
CA SER A 188 -8.85 16.50 -5.75
C SER A 188 -9.73 17.72 -5.98
N PHE A 189 -11.05 17.62 -5.89
CA PHE A 189 -11.95 18.73 -6.21
C PHE A 189 -12.62 19.37 -4.98
N GLY A 190 -12.69 18.65 -3.86
CA GLY A 190 -13.11 19.21 -2.58
C GLY A 190 -12.16 20.32 -2.13
N ARG A 191 -12.73 21.43 -1.68
CA ARG A 191 -11.98 22.55 -1.08
C ARG A 191 -11.16 22.02 0.08
N GLU A 192 -9.87 22.37 0.10
CA GLU A 192 -8.83 22.00 1.09
C GLU A 192 -9.38 21.44 2.41
N ILE A 193 -9.65 20.14 2.45
CA ILE A 193 -9.82 19.44 3.72
C ILE A 193 -8.40 19.29 4.27
N LYS A 194 -8.05 20.12 5.27
CA LYS A 194 -6.80 20.00 6.03
C LYS A 194 -6.94 18.83 6.99
N THR A 195 -6.83 17.61 6.47
CA THR A 195 -7.12 16.38 7.21
C THR A 195 -6.13 16.16 8.35
N LEU A 196 -4.82 16.16 8.09
CA LEU A 196 -3.83 15.80 9.10
C LEU A 196 -3.46 16.96 10.04
N LYS A 197 -3.47 18.21 9.58
CA LYS A 197 -3.25 19.37 10.48
C LYS A 197 -4.36 19.62 11.49
N SER A 198 -5.58 19.13 11.22
CA SER A 198 -6.71 19.24 12.17
C SER A 198 -6.71 18.18 13.26
N PHE A 199 -5.81 17.19 13.17
CA PHE A 199 -5.56 16.19 14.21
C PHE A 199 -4.23 16.51 14.92
N PRO A 200 -4.13 17.59 15.70
CA PRO A 200 -2.98 17.75 16.57
C PRO A 200 -3.01 16.61 17.58
N LEU A 201 -2.09 15.66 17.44
CA LEU A 201 -1.69 14.73 18.50
C LEU A 201 -0.89 15.49 19.56
N GLU A 202 -1.44 16.60 20.04
CA GLU A 202 -0.99 17.27 21.25
C GLU A 202 -1.95 16.86 22.37
N PRO A 203 -1.46 16.27 23.48
CA PRO A 203 -2.26 16.12 24.69
C PRO A 203 -2.33 17.48 25.39
N ASN A 204 -2.91 18.48 24.73
CA ASN A 204 -3.13 19.81 25.30
C ASN A 204 -4.62 19.96 25.64
N ILE A 205 -4.89 19.92 26.93
CA ILE A 205 -6.18 20.02 27.65
C ILE A 205 -7.06 21.24 27.26
N TRP A 206 -6.60 22.11 26.37
CA TRP A 206 -7.22 23.40 26.03
C TRP A 206 -8.11 23.39 24.78
N SER A 207 -8.16 22.30 24.02
CA SER A 207 -8.95 22.20 22.77
C SER A 207 -10.46 21.99 22.96
N TYR A 208 -10.93 21.74 24.19
CA TYR A 208 -12.38 21.62 24.47
C TYR A 208 -13.14 22.94 24.38
N THR A 209 -12.46 24.09 24.51
CA THR A 209 -13.11 25.40 24.54
C THR A 209 -13.58 25.87 23.15
N VAL A 210 -12.94 25.42 22.06
CA VAL A 210 -13.28 25.88 20.70
C VAL A 210 -14.41 25.06 20.06
N LEU A 211 -14.60 23.81 20.50
CA LEU A 211 -15.68 22.94 20.02
C LEU A 211 -17.05 23.23 20.66
N GLN A 212 -17.08 23.95 21.79
CA GLN A 212 -18.33 24.27 22.48
C GLN A 212 -19.05 25.50 21.89
N ASP A 213 -18.32 26.43 21.25
CA ASP A 213 -18.90 27.65 20.66
C ASP A 213 -19.54 27.44 19.28
N CYS A 214 -19.17 26.37 18.54
CA CYS A 214 -19.76 26.08 17.23
C CYS A 214 -21.05 25.23 17.28
N LEU A 215 -21.39 24.61 18.41
CA LEU A 215 -22.53 23.70 18.54
C LEU A 215 -23.79 24.34 19.18
N TRP A 216 -23.78 25.64 19.49
CA TRP A 216 -24.89 26.35 20.14
C TRP A 216 -25.38 27.62 19.42
N ASN A 217 -25.06 27.81 18.14
CA ASN A 217 -25.60 28.92 17.35
C ASN A 217 -25.91 28.55 15.89
N PHE A 218 -26.65 27.45 15.68
CA PHE A 218 -27.60 27.29 14.57
C PHE A 218 -28.66 26.25 14.93
#